data_AF-A0A8T2WTK5-F1
#
_entry.id   AF-A0A8T2WTK5-F1
#
_cell.length_a   1.000
_cell.length_b   1.000
_cell.length_c   1.000
_cell.angle_alpha   90.00
_cell.angle_beta   90.00
_cell.angle_gamma   90.00
#
_symmetry.space_group_name_H-M   'P 1'
#
loop_
_entity.id
_entity.type
_entity.pdbx_description
1 polymer ?
#
loop_
_entity_poly.entity_id
_entity_poly.type
_entity_poly.pdbx_seq_one_letter_code
_entity_poly.pdbx_strand_id
1 'polypeptide(L)'
;MAFSPDGLIEGFYDPDACNPEEGKFIMGLQFHPERMRQDGTDKFDYPGCPRANQEFVKAVIAYQKKLNSSTTSVPRPLKLDQATEKKRKNIIRSFFLARNIYTTGQRMNPSKESELQAGAEFLEAFDLLSLMIILSMQSNTALSLQQENRLKQMGATVRNAGSYIETEDE
;
A
#
# COMPACT_ATOMS: atom_id res chain seq x y z
N MET A 1 -9.52 12.46 20.42
CA MET A 1 -8.41 11.87 21.20
C MET A 1 -8.98 10.82 22.16
N ALA A 2 -8.22 9.77 22.42
CA ALA A 2 -8.54 8.69 23.37
C ALA A 2 -7.55 8.76 24.53
N PHE A 3 -8.07 8.69 25.75
CA PHE A 3 -7.28 8.80 26.98
C PHE A 3 -7.39 7.52 27.81
N SER A 4 -6.31 7.14 28.45
CA SER A 4 -6.27 6.12 29.49
C SER A 4 -6.86 6.63 30.81
N PRO A 5 -7.15 5.76 31.79
CA PRO A 5 -7.67 6.16 33.11
C PRO A 5 -6.75 7.09 33.92
N ASP A 6 -5.43 7.06 33.65
CA ASP A 6 -4.41 7.93 34.25
C ASP A 6 -4.18 9.23 33.44
N GLY A 7 -4.91 9.43 32.34
CA GLY A 7 -4.93 10.68 31.56
C GLY A 7 -3.88 10.77 30.44
N LEU A 8 -3.17 9.69 30.14
CA LEU A 8 -2.25 9.63 28.99
C LEU A 8 -3.03 9.51 27.67
N ILE A 9 -2.45 10.03 26.58
CA ILE A 9 -3.05 9.93 25.24
C ILE A 9 -2.66 8.59 24.63
N GLU A 10 -3.61 7.66 24.60
CA GLU A 10 -3.43 6.32 24.02
C GLU A 10 -3.69 6.29 22.51
N GLY A 11 -4.38 7.30 22.00
CA GLY A 11 -4.60 7.45 20.58
C GLY A 11 -5.17 8.80 20.19
N PHE A 12 -4.87 9.20 18.97
CA PHE A 12 -5.44 10.39 18.37
C PHE A 12 -6.13 10.02 17.06
N TYR A 13 -7.17 10.78 16.76
CA TYR A 13 -7.79 10.85 15.44
C TYR A 13 -8.31 12.27 15.29
N ASP A 14 -8.35 12.74 14.06
CA ASP A 14 -8.88 14.06 13.71
C ASP A 14 -10.29 13.86 13.13
N PRO A 15 -11.37 14.25 13.83
CA PRO A 15 -12.74 14.09 13.34
C PRO A 15 -13.01 14.81 12.02
N ASP A 16 -12.34 15.94 11.76
CA ASP A 16 -12.55 16.76 10.57
C ASP A 16 -11.78 16.20 9.36
N ALA A 17 -10.77 15.36 9.61
CA ALA A 17 -9.92 14.77 8.57
C ALA A 17 -10.01 13.24 8.46
N CYS A 18 -10.76 12.57 9.35
CA CYS A 18 -10.95 11.13 9.36
C CYS A 18 -12.40 10.77 9.04
N ASN A 19 -12.65 10.36 7.80
CA ASN A 19 -13.91 9.80 7.35
C ASN A 19 -13.62 8.52 6.53
N PRO A 20 -13.67 7.34 7.17
CA PRO A 20 -13.42 6.07 6.51
C PRO A 20 -14.31 5.81 5.29
N GLU A 21 -15.55 6.32 5.28
CA GLU A 21 -16.48 6.14 4.16
C GLU A 21 -16.04 6.92 2.91
N GLU A 22 -15.33 8.03 3.08
CA GLU A 22 -14.79 8.84 1.99
C GLU A 22 -13.35 8.45 1.60
N GLY A 23 -12.79 7.43 2.29
CA GLY A 23 -11.40 7.02 2.14
C GLY A 23 -10.39 7.98 2.77
N LYS A 24 -10.82 8.78 3.75
CA LYS A 24 -9.93 9.63 4.54
C LYS A 24 -9.72 8.97 5.90
N PHE A 25 -8.48 8.67 6.26
CA PHE A 25 -8.21 8.02 7.54
C PHE A 25 -6.92 8.58 8.14
N ILE A 26 -7.04 9.19 9.30
CA ILE A 26 -5.91 9.66 10.10
C ILE A 26 -6.19 9.26 11.54
N MET A 27 -5.41 8.29 12.01
CA MET A 27 -5.43 7.80 13.37
C MET A 27 -4.00 7.43 13.75
N GLY A 28 -3.59 7.77 14.97
CA GLY A 28 -2.37 7.25 15.57
C GLY A 28 -2.70 6.62 16.90
N LEU A 29 -2.06 5.48 17.18
CA LEU A 29 -2.24 4.72 18.41
C LEU A 29 -0.87 4.60 19.08
N GLN A 30 -0.83 4.75 20.39
CA GLN A 30 0.39 4.52 21.17
C GLN A 30 0.65 3.01 21.34
N PHE A 31 -0.43 2.21 21.36
CA PHE A 31 -0.37 0.76 21.44
C PHE A 31 -0.38 0.09 20.07
N HIS A 32 -0.03 -1.20 20.07
CA HIS A 32 0.15 -2.04 18.89
C HIS A 32 -0.99 -3.07 18.79
N PRO A 33 -2.14 -2.74 18.16
CA PRO A 33 -3.29 -3.66 18.08
C PRO A 33 -2.96 -4.96 17.33
N GLU A 34 -1.94 -4.97 16.48
CA GLU A 34 -1.44 -6.16 15.80
C GLU A 34 -0.80 -7.18 16.76
N ARG A 35 -0.17 -6.71 17.84
CA ARG A 35 0.46 -7.57 18.86
C ARG A 35 -0.54 -8.12 19.88
N MET A 36 -1.73 -7.54 19.92
CA MET A 36 -2.82 -7.93 20.82
C MET A 36 -3.73 -9.00 20.20
N ARG A 37 -3.35 -9.53 19.03
CA ARG A 37 -4.05 -10.65 18.38
C ARG A 37 -3.41 -11.97 18.83
N GLN A 38 -4.24 -12.91 19.24
CA GLN A 38 -3.77 -14.26 19.59
C GLN A 38 -3.43 -15.07 18.35
N ASP A 39 -2.27 -15.72 18.37
CA ASP A 39 -1.75 -16.51 17.24
C ASP A 39 -2.76 -17.56 16.76
N GLY A 40 -2.96 -17.61 15.44
CA GLY A 40 -3.85 -18.59 14.81
C GLY A 40 -5.35 -18.38 15.09
N THR A 41 -5.74 -17.28 15.73
CA THR A 41 -7.16 -16.96 16.00
C THR A 41 -7.54 -15.55 15.56
N ASP A 42 -8.83 -15.26 15.53
CA ASP A 42 -9.37 -13.89 15.38
C ASP A 42 -9.70 -13.24 16.74
N LYS A 43 -9.17 -13.78 17.83
CA LYS A 43 -9.36 -13.23 19.18
C LYS A 43 -8.29 -12.19 19.48
N PHE A 44 -8.72 -11.14 20.17
CA PHE A 44 -7.86 -10.06 20.62
C PHE A 44 -7.94 -9.94 22.14
N ASP A 45 -6.85 -9.51 22.76
CA ASP A 45 -6.77 -9.32 24.21
C ASP A 45 -7.77 -8.27 24.71
N TYR A 46 -8.10 -7.29 23.86
CA TYR A 46 -9.13 -6.31 24.12
C TYR A 46 -10.16 -6.23 22.98
N PRO A 47 -11.46 -6.07 23.29
CA PRO A 47 -12.52 -6.08 22.28
C PRO A 47 -12.44 -4.92 21.27
N GLY A 48 -11.74 -3.83 21.60
CA GLY A 48 -11.57 -2.66 20.74
C GLY A 48 -10.40 -2.74 19.76
N CYS A 49 -9.43 -3.65 19.97
CA CYS A 49 -8.23 -3.76 19.13
C CYS A 49 -8.50 -3.91 17.62
N PRO A 50 -9.44 -4.77 17.16
CA PRO A 50 -9.64 -4.94 15.73
C PRO A 50 -10.25 -3.69 15.06
N ARG A 51 -10.91 -2.81 15.82
CA ARG A 51 -11.68 -1.68 15.29
C ARG A 51 -10.83 -0.73 14.45
N ALA A 52 -9.63 -0.38 14.94
CA ALA A 52 -8.74 0.55 14.24
C ALA A 52 -8.32 0.01 12.87
N ASN A 53 -7.94 -1.27 12.81
CA ASN A 53 -7.56 -1.94 11.56
C ASN A 53 -8.76 -2.11 10.61
N GLN A 54 -9.95 -2.40 11.14
CA GLN A 54 -11.18 -2.51 10.35
C GLN A 54 -11.54 -1.18 9.68
N GLU A 55 -11.51 -0.08 10.43
CA GLU A 55 -11.80 1.26 9.88
C GLU A 55 -10.71 1.70 8.88
N PHE A 56 -9.44 1.34 9.11
CA PHE A 56 -8.37 1.57 8.15
C PHE A 56 -8.62 0.84 6.83
N VAL A 57 -8.92 -0.46 6.88
CA VAL A 57 -9.21 -1.27 5.67
C VAL A 57 -10.42 -0.70 4.93
N LYS A 58 -11.47 -0.32 5.66
CA LYS A 58 -12.66 0.34 5.10
C LYS A 58 -12.29 1.62 4.35
N ALA A 59 -11.44 2.46 4.93
CA ALA A 59 -10.95 3.66 4.29
C ALA A 59 -10.11 3.38 3.04
N VAL A 60 -9.23 2.37 3.08
CA VAL A 60 -8.44 1.97 1.91
C VAL A 60 -9.35 1.52 0.77
N ILE A 61 -10.38 0.73 1.05
CA ILE A 61 -11.36 0.28 0.05
C ILE A 61 -12.13 1.48 -0.52
N ALA A 62 -12.60 2.39 0.32
CA ALA A 62 -13.30 3.60 -0.12
C ALA A 62 -12.39 4.50 -0.98
N TYR A 63 -11.13 4.68 -0.58
CA TYR A 63 -10.14 5.45 -1.32
C TYR A 63 -9.84 4.81 -2.68
N GLN A 64 -9.64 3.49 -2.72
CA GLN A 64 -9.44 2.74 -3.96
C GLN A 64 -10.65 2.90 -4.90
N LYS A 65 -11.87 2.75 -4.39
CA LYS A 65 -13.10 2.97 -5.17
C LYS A 65 -13.18 4.39 -5.70
N LYS A 66 -12.82 5.39 -4.87
CA LYS A 66 -12.77 6.80 -5.26
C LYS A 66 -11.73 7.03 -6.35
N LEU A 67 -10.53 6.48 -6.25
CA LEU A 67 -9.52 6.54 -7.30
C LEU A 67 -10.05 5.92 -8.59
N ASN A 68 -10.63 4.72 -8.54
CA ASN A 68 -11.19 4.06 -9.72
C ASN A 68 -12.38 4.82 -10.34
N SER A 69 -13.18 5.50 -9.50
CA SER A 69 -14.32 6.33 -9.92
C SER A 69 -13.87 7.68 -10.52
N SER A 70 -12.82 8.29 -9.97
CA SER A 70 -12.18 9.49 -10.53
C SER A 70 -11.35 9.15 -11.78
N THR A 71 -10.84 7.93 -11.86
CA THR A 71 -10.14 7.38 -13.02
C THR A 71 -11.12 6.70 -13.97
N THR A 72 -12.45 6.87 -13.84
CA THR A 72 -13.41 6.35 -14.85
C THR A 72 -13.43 7.20 -16.12
N SER A 73 -12.59 8.23 -16.22
CA SER A 73 -11.93 8.54 -17.49
C SER A 73 -10.68 7.67 -17.68
N VAL A 74 -10.81 6.34 -17.60
CA VAL A 74 -9.82 5.48 -18.25
C VAL A 74 -10.03 5.85 -19.72
N PRO A 75 -9.03 6.41 -20.42
CA PRO A 75 -9.15 6.56 -21.84
C PRO A 75 -9.53 5.18 -22.37
N ARG A 76 -10.67 5.11 -23.06
CA ARG A 76 -11.02 4.19 -24.16
C ARG A 76 -9.99 3.06 -24.28
N PRO A 77 -10.35 1.76 -24.23
CA PRO A 77 -9.40 0.63 -24.20
C PRO A 77 -8.15 1.04 -24.93
N LEU A 78 -7.05 1.28 -24.17
CA LEU A 78 -5.81 1.85 -24.70
C LEU A 78 -5.67 1.28 -26.10
N LYS A 79 -5.78 2.12 -27.14
CA LYS A 79 -5.55 1.72 -28.52
C LYS A 79 -4.08 1.37 -28.57
N LEU A 80 -3.77 0.20 -28.02
CA LEU A 80 -2.52 -0.49 -28.13
C LEU A 80 -2.36 -0.61 -29.63
N ASP A 81 -1.23 -0.13 -30.11
CA ASP A 81 -0.86 -0.43 -31.47
C ASP A 81 -0.94 -1.96 -31.66
N GLN A 82 -1.08 -2.38 -32.91
CA GLN A 82 -1.24 -3.81 -33.21
C GLN A 82 -0.07 -4.66 -32.66
N ALA A 83 1.12 -4.07 -32.50
CA ALA A 83 2.31 -4.74 -31.99
C ALA A 83 2.25 -4.98 -30.47
N THR A 84 1.80 -4.00 -29.70
CA THR A 84 1.67 -4.04 -28.24
C THR A 84 0.51 -4.94 -27.82
N GLU A 85 -0.59 -4.98 -28.59
CA GLU A 85 -1.65 -5.96 -28.36
C GLU A 85 -1.17 -7.39 -28.66
N LYS A 86 -0.37 -7.58 -29.71
CA LYS A 86 0.27 -8.86 -30.02
C LYS A 86 1.21 -9.32 -28.90
N LYS A 87 2.03 -8.41 -28.36
CA LYS A 87 2.89 -8.67 -27.18
C LYS A 87 2.06 -9.09 -25.97
N ARG A 88 0.98 -8.36 -25.67
CA ARG A 88 0.04 -8.71 -24.58
C ARG A 88 -0.53 -10.13 -24.75
N LYS A 89 -0.99 -10.50 -25.96
CA LYS A 89 -1.51 -11.84 -26.24
C LYS A 89 -0.46 -12.94 -26.05
N ASN A 90 0.78 -12.68 -26.45
CA ASN A 90 1.89 -13.62 -26.24
C ASN A 90 2.20 -13.84 -24.76
N ILE A 91 2.20 -12.77 -23.95
CA ILE A 91 2.40 -12.86 -22.50
C ILE A 91 1.30 -13.69 -21.85
N ILE A 92 0.02 -13.42 -22.17
CA ILE A 92 -1.12 -14.18 -21.64
C ILE A 92 -1.01 -15.67 -21.99
N ARG A 93 -0.64 -15.98 -23.24
CA ARG A 93 -0.45 -17.36 -23.70
C ARG A 93 0.68 -18.05 -22.94
N SER A 94 1.79 -17.37 -22.69
CA SER A 94 2.91 -17.89 -21.88
C SER A 94 2.44 -18.30 -20.48
N PHE A 95 1.74 -17.40 -19.77
CA PHE A 95 1.24 -17.72 -18.42
C PHE A 95 0.21 -18.84 -18.40
N PHE A 96 -0.69 -18.88 -19.40
CA PHE A 96 -1.65 -19.97 -19.54
C PHE A 96 -0.94 -21.32 -19.73
N LEU A 97 0.10 -21.35 -20.55
CA LEU A 97 0.91 -22.54 -20.78
C LEU A 97 1.67 -22.96 -19.51
N ALA A 98 2.32 -22.02 -18.82
CA ALA A 98 3.01 -22.28 -17.55
C ALA A 98 2.05 -22.85 -16.49
N ARG A 99 0.85 -22.26 -16.35
CA ARG A 99 -0.19 -22.76 -15.46
C ARG A 99 -0.57 -24.20 -15.81
N ASN A 100 -0.81 -24.49 -17.09
CA ASN A 100 -1.18 -25.84 -17.51
C ASN A 100 -0.09 -26.85 -17.13
N ILE A 101 1.19 -26.56 -17.44
CA ILE A 101 2.33 -27.42 -17.08
C ILE A 101 2.38 -27.66 -15.57
N TYR A 102 2.25 -26.60 -14.77
CA TYR A 102 2.27 -26.70 -13.31
C TYR A 102 1.12 -27.56 -12.77
N THR A 103 -0.10 -27.38 -13.30
CA THR A 103 -1.29 -28.09 -12.82
C THR A 103 -1.37 -29.55 -13.29
N THR A 104 -0.91 -29.87 -14.50
CA THR A 104 -1.01 -31.23 -15.05
C THR A 104 0.21 -32.08 -14.74
N GLY A 105 1.31 -31.50 -14.23
CA GLY A 105 2.57 -32.20 -13.99
C GLY A 105 3.20 -32.77 -15.27
N GLN A 106 2.72 -32.35 -16.44
CA GLN A 106 3.14 -32.91 -17.72
C GLN A 106 4.56 -32.44 -18.04
N ARG A 107 5.45 -33.39 -18.35
CA ARG A 107 6.81 -33.08 -18.80
C ARG A 107 6.75 -32.19 -20.03
N MET A 108 7.42 -31.04 -19.96
CA MET A 108 7.39 -30.03 -20.99
C MET A 108 8.08 -30.52 -22.27
N ASN A 109 7.45 -30.30 -23.43
CA ASN A 109 8.10 -30.51 -24.71
C ASN A 109 9.06 -29.33 -24.98
N PRO A 110 10.33 -29.59 -25.37
CA PRO A 110 11.31 -28.53 -25.64
C PRO A 110 10.84 -27.51 -26.69
N SER A 111 10.01 -27.95 -27.65
CA SER A 111 9.45 -27.07 -28.69
C SER A 111 8.51 -25.98 -28.17
N LYS A 112 8.03 -26.07 -26.92
CA LYS A 112 7.15 -25.10 -26.28
C LYS A 112 7.89 -24.10 -25.38
N GLU A 113 9.21 -24.23 -25.24
CA GLU A 113 10.03 -23.38 -24.37
C GLU A 113 10.05 -21.92 -24.85
N SER A 114 10.14 -21.73 -26.16
CA SER A 114 10.02 -20.41 -26.80
C SER A 114 8.67 -19.72 -26.56
N GLU A 115 7.60 -20.48 -26.28
CA GLU A 115 6.29 -19.91 -25.92
C GLU A 115 6.24 -19.38 -24.49
N LEU A 116 7.14 -19.83 -23.60
CA LEU A 116 7.22 -19.33 -22.22
C LEU A 116 8.04 -18.04 -22.10
N GLN A 117 9.00 -17.82 -23.00
CA GLN A 117 9.96 -16.72 -22.96
C GLN A 117 9.32 -15.35 -22.72
N ALA A 118 8.22 -15.03 -23.42
CA ALA A 118 7.54 -13.74 -23.28
C ALA A 118 6.99 -13.49 -21.86
N GLY A 119 6.62 -14.55 -21.14
CA GLY A 119 6.16 -14.45 -19.75
C GLY A 119 7.32 -14.34 -18.76
N ALA A 120 8.43 -15.02 -19.03
CA ALA A 120 9.64 -14.92 -18.21
C ALA A 120 10.24 -13.50 -18.25
N GLU A 121 10.42 -12.93 -19.44
CA GLU A 121 10.88 -11.55 -19.63
C GLU A 121 9.93 -10.52 -18.99
N PHE A 122 8.62 -10.81 -19.01
CA PHE A 122 7.63 -9.95 -18.38
C PHE A 122 7.75 -9.96 -16.84
N LEU A 123 8.00 -11.12 -16.23
CA LEU A 123 8.23 -11.22 -14.79
C LEU A 123 9.51 -10.49 -14.38
N GLU A 124 10.59 -10.66 -15.15
CA GLU A 124 11.87 -9.99 -14.90
C GLU A 124 11.73 -8.45 -14.99
N ALA A 125 10.97 -7.95 -15.97
CA ALA A 125 10.66 -6.53 -16.07
C ALA A 125 9.83 -6.00 -14.87
N PHE A 126 8.95 -6.84 -14.30
CA PHE A 126 8.18 -6.50 -13.10
C PHE A 126 9.03 -6.47 -11.83
N ASP A 127 10.07 -7.31 -11.73
CA ASP A 127 11.03 -7.29 -10.63
C ASP A 127 11.86 -6.00 -10.66
N LEU A 128 12.32 -5.58 -11.85
CA LEU A 128 13.01 -4.30 -12.03
C LEU A 128 12.09 -3.10 -11.75
N LEU A 129 10.80 -3.18 -12.10
CA LEU A 129 9.82 -2.15 -11.77
C LEU A 129 9.53 -2.11 -10.26
N SER A 130 9.47 -3.26 -9.58
CA SER A 130 9.35 -3.32 -8.12
C SER A 130 10.55 -2.67 -7.44
N LEU A 131 11.77 -2.91 -7.94
CA LEU A 131 12.97 -2.25 -7.46
C LEU A 131 12.91 -0.72 -7.69
N MET A 132 12.41 -0.28 -8.85
CA MET A 132 12.25 1.15 -9.17
C MET A 132 11.20 1.83 -8.27
N ILE A 133 10.09 1.15 -7.97
CA ILE A 133 9.07 1.66 -7.03
C ILE A 133 9.65 1.74 -5.63
N ILE A 134 10.36 0.71 -5.15
CA ILE A 134 11.00 0.69 -3.82
C ILE A 134 12.02 1.84 -3.70
N LEU A 135 12.84 2.07 -4.74
CA LEU A 135 13.79 3.19 -4.79
C LEU A 135 13.06 4.55 -4.80
N SER A 136 11.91 4.66 -5.48
CA SER A 136 11.10 5.89 -5.43
C SER A 136 10.43 6.10 -4.06
N MET A 137 10.05 5.02 -3.36
CA MET A 137 9.47 5.09 -2.02
C MET A 137 10.50 5.40 -0.94
N GLN A 138 11.78 5.04 -1.13
CA GLN A 138 12.88 5.46 -0.25
C GLN A 138 13.18 6.95 -0.33
N SER A 139 12.73 7.63 -1.40
CA SER A 139 12.71 9.08 -1.51
C SER A 139 11.50 9.64 -0.76
N ASN A 140 11.38 9.29 0.53
CA ASN A 140 10.32 9.80 1.40
C ASN A 140 10.21 11.30 1.22
N THR A 141 9.05 11.73 0.74
CA THR A 141 8.66 13.14 0.66
C THR A 141 8.81 13.69 2.08
N ALA A 142 9.78 14.57 2.29
CA ALA A 142 9.91 15.29 3.56
C ALA A 142 8.55 15.94 3.85
N LEU A 143 8.00 15.70 5.04
CA LEU A 143 6.75 16.34 5.46
C LEU A 143 6.93 17.86 5.36
N SER A 144 5.92 18.55 4.83
CA SER A 144 5.95 20.02 4.87
C SER A 144 5.92 20.49 6.32
N LEU A 145 6.51 21.67 6.57
CA LEU A 145 6.60 22.29 7.89
C LEU A 145 5.22 22.44 8.56
N GLN A 146 4.17 22.69 7.76
CA GLN A 146 2.78 22.75 8.22
C GLN A 146 2.26 21.37 8.68
N GLN A 147 2.57 20.29 7.96
CA GLN A 147 2.17 18.93 8.34
C GLN A 147 2.89 18.48 9.61
N GLU A 148 4.17 18.83 9.75
CA GLU A 148 4.94 18.53 10.96
C GLU A 148 4.37 19.26 12.19
N ASN A 149 4.06 20.56 12.07
CA ASN A 149 3.46 21.32 13.17
C ASN A 149 2.10 20.77 13.58
N ARG A 150 1.28 20.33 12.62
CA ARG A 150 -0.01 19.70 12.92
C ARG A 150 0.16 18.36 13.63
N LEU A 151 1.15 17.55 13.25
CA LEU A 151 1.47 16.29 13.94
C LEU A 151 1.94 16.53 15.37
N LYS A 152 2.79 17.55 15.59
CA LYS A 152 3.22 17.97 16.93
C LYS A 152 2.04 18.41 17.81
N GLN A 153 1.12 19.20 17.26
CA GLN A 153 -0.10 19.64 17.97
C GLN A 153 -1.02 18.47 18.33
N MET A 154 -1.03 17.40 17.53
CA MET A 154 -1.80 16.17 17.80
C MET A 154 -1.10 15.19 18.75
N GLY A 155 0.08 15.55 19.28
CA GLY A 155 0.83 14.73 20.23
C GLY A 155 1.71 13.64 19.60
N ALA A 156 1.93 13.66 18.29
CA ALA A 156 2.82 12.71 17.63
C ALA A 156 4.30 13.09 17.88
N THR A 157 5.09 12.13 18.36
CA THR A 157 6.55 12.29 18.49
C THR A 157 7.23 12.05 17.15
N VAL A 158 7.66 13.13 16.47
CA VAL A 158 8.40 13.04 15.20
C VAL A 158 9.87 12.74 15.52
N ARG A 159 10.34 11.52 15.26
CA ARG A 159 11.79 11.21 15.24
C ARG A 159 12.40 11.80 13.95
N ASN A 160 13.52 12.52 14.08
CA ASN A 160 14.25 13.29 13.05
C ASN A 160 13.83 14.75 12.78
N ALA A 161 13.11 15.43 13.69
CA ALA A 161 12.79 16.86 13.55
C ALA A 161 13.98 17.84 13.77
N GLY A 162 15.23 17.37 13.65
CA GLY A 162 16.41 18.09 14.11
C GLY A 162 17.54 18.07 13.10
N SER A 163 17.37 18.76 11.97
CA SER A 163 18.51 19.20 11.15
C SER A 163 18.13 20.50 10.47
N TYR A 164 18.14 21.60 11.21
CA TYR A 164 18.37 22.98 10.77
C TYR A 164 18.06 23.86 12.00
N ILE A 165 18.99 23.88 12.96
CA ILE A 165 19.14 25.03 13.82
C ILE A 165 20.30 25.80 13.18
N GLU A 166 19.97 26.82 12.39
CA GLU A 166 20.92 27.89 12.10
C GLU A 166 21.25 28.52 13.45
N THR A 167 22.51 28.43 13.84
CA THR A 167 23.07 29.20 14.96
C THR A 167 23.16 30.65 14.49
N GLU A 168 22.21 31.49 14.90
CA GLU A 168 22.41 32.93 14.90
C GLU A 168 23.29 33.28 16.10
N ASP A 169 24.43 33.89 15.80
CA ASP A 169 25.40 34.44 16.73
C ASP A 169 24.81 35.62 17.52
N GLU A 170 25.00 35.63 18.85
CA GLU A 170 25.17 36.84 19.67
C GLU A 170 26.33 36.65 20.66
#